data_AF-A0A2W4T3N5-F1
#
_entry.id   AF-A0A2W4T3N5-F1
#
_cell.length_a   1.000
_cell.length_b   1.000
_cell.length_c   1.000
_cell.angle_alpha   90.00
_cell.angle_beta   90.00
_cell.angle_gamma   90.00
#
_symmetry.space_group_name_H-M   'P 1'
#
loop_
_entity.id
_entity.type
_entity.pdbx_description
1 polymer ?
#
loop_
_entity_poly.entity_id
_entity_poly.type
_entity_poly.pdbx_seq_one_letter_code
_entity_poly.pdbx_strand_id
1 'polypeptide(L)'
;MPQIQLPFFPEGVTQISDLLAFRVEDGRVAYFNGNMPVFIHDKDDIATFRMITAQFCVNGNAKQAEISAVFGIPKVTVKRAVKRYREEGPRG
;
A
#
# COMPACT_ATOMS: atom_id res chain seq x y z
N MET A 1 16.98 27.08 1.39
CA MET A 1 17.18 25.85 0.60
C MET A 1 16.13 24.84 1.04
N PRO A 2 15.26 24.30 0.17
CA PRO A 2 14.41 23.19 0.57
C PRO A 2 15.20 21.90 0.39
N GLN A 3 15.58 21.27 1.49
CA GLN A 3 16.12 19.92 1.49
C GLN A 3 14.99 18.96 1.13
N ILE A 4 15.04 18.35 -0.06
CA ILE A 4 14.18 17.22 -0.40
C ILE A 4 14.74 16.00 0.34
N GLN A 5 14.16 15.66 1.49
CA GLN A 5 14.31 14.33 2.08
C GLN A 5 13.16 13.47 1.56
N LEU A 6 13.33 12.91 0.37
CA LEU A 6 12.54 11.75 -0.04
C LEU A 6 13.08 10.55 0.73
N PRO A 7 12.22 9.64 1.22
CA PRO A 7 12.72 8.35 1.62
C PRO A 7 13.37 7.70 0.39
N PHE A 8 14.66 7.33 0.53
CA PHE A 8 15.30 6.45 -0.43
C PHE A 8 14.59 5.11 -0.33
N PHE A 9 13.97 4.66 -1.42
CA PHE A 9 13.43 3.31 -1.51
C PHE A 9 14.50 2.35 -2.07
N PRO A 10 14.41 1.04 -1.77
CA PRO A 10 15.29 0.04 -2.37
C PRO A 10 15.19 0.00 -3.90
N GLU A 11 16.23 -0.48 -4.57
CA GLU A 11 16.15 -0.70 -6.02
C GLU A 11 15.07 -1.76 -6.36
N GLY A 12 14.37 -1.56 -7.49
CA GLY A 12 13.36 -2.51 -7.97
C GLY A 12 11.98 -2.42 -7.31
N VAL A 13 11.72 -1.39 -6.51
CA VAL A 13 10.38 -1.12 -5.97
C VAL A 13 9.55 -0.24 -6.91
N THR A 14 8.24 -0.42 -6.88
CA THR A 14 7.24 0.48 -7.47
C THR A 14 6.69 1.40 -6.40
N GLN A 15 6.84 2.71 -6.60
CA GLN A 15 6.37 3.71 -5.66
C GLN A 15 4.83 3.82 -5.67
N ILE A 16 4.23 3.87 -4.48
CA ILE A 16 2.79 4.09 -4.27
C ILE A 16 2.55 5.56 -3.93
N SER A 17 3.32 6.10 -2.98
CA SER A 17 3.22 7.47 -2.49
C SER A 17 4.62 7.99 -2.12
N ASP A 18 4.72 9.21 -1.58
CA ASP A 18 5.99 9.74 -1.07
C ASP A 18 6.56 8.91 0.09
N LEU A 19 5.74 8.09 0.76
CA LEU A 19 6.14 7.30 1.93
C LEU A 19 6.14 5.81 1.68
N LEU A 20 5.41 5.31 0.68
CA LEU A 20 5.22 3.89 0.44
C LEU A 20 5.68 3.45 -0.94
N ALA A 21 6.29 2.27 -0.99
CA ALA A 21 6.55 1.54 -2.21
C ALA A 21 6.27 0.04 -1.99
N PHE A 22 6.21 -0.73 -3.07
CA PHE A 22 6.12 -2.19 -2.99
C PHE A 22 7.01 -2.85 -4.04
N ARG A 23 7.33 -4.13 -3.84
CA ARG A 23 7.90 -4.96 -4.90
C ARG A 23 7.23 -6.33 -4.91
N VAL A 24 7.30 -6.99 -6.05
CA VAL A 24 6.83 -8.37 -6.22
C VAL A 24 8.04 -9.25 -6.43
N GLU A 25 8.21 -10.25 -5.57
CA GLU A 25 9.35 -11.17 -5.58
C GLU A 25 8.88 -12.54 -5.08
N ASP A 26 9.26 -13.61 -5.78
CA ASP A 26 8.91 -15.00 -5.43
C ASP A 26 7.42 -15.24 -5.11
N GLY A 27 6.54 -14.60 -5.89
CA GLY A 27 5.08 -14.72 -5.71
C GLY A 27 4.51 -13.97 -4.51
N ARG A 28 5.31 -13.14 -3.84
CA ARG A 28 4.91 -12.30 -2.71
C ARG A 28 5.00 -10.83 -3.03
N VAL A 29 4.14 -10.05 -2.42
CA VAL A 29 4.14 -8.59 -2.48
C VAL A 29 4.68 -8.07 -1.15
N ALA A 30 5.81 -7.40 -1.18
CA ALA A 30 6.41 -6.76 -0.01
C ALA A 30 6.22 -5.24 -0.10
N TYR A 31 5.76 -4.62 0.97
CA TYR A 31 5.54 -3.17 1.09
C TYR A 31 6.59 -2.54 1.98
N PHE A 32 7.04 -1.35 1.60
CA PHE A 32 8.11 -0.62 2.27
C PHE A 32 7.66 0.79 2.62
N ASN A 33 8.00 1.24 3.84
CA ASN A 33 8.00 2.65 4.20
C ASN A 33 9.46 3.13 4.18
N GLY A 34 9.82 3.89 3.14
CA GLY A 34 11.22 4.07 2.73
C GLY A 34 11.96 2.75 2.56
N ASN A 35 13.00 2.51 3.35
CA ASN A 35 13.77 1.26 3.31
C ASN A 35 13.25 0.15 4.25
N MET A 36 12.24 0.45 5.10
CA MET A 36 11.76 -0.50 6.10
C MET A 36 10.62 -1.36 5.52
N PRO A 37 10.74 -2.70 5.48
CA PRO A 37 9.62 -3.56 5.13
C PRO A 37 8.56 -3.49 6.23
N VAL A 38 7.31 -3.21 5.86
CA VAL A 38 6.19 -3.04 6.80
C VAL A 38 5.14 -4.14 6.67
N PHE A 39 4.97 -4.71 5.48
CA PHE A 39 4.06 -5.82 5.23
C PHE A 39 4.56 -6.74 4.13
N ILE A 40 4.14 -8.00 4.18
CA ILE A 40 4.29 -8.97 3.09
C ILE A 40 3.04 -9.84 3.01
N HIS A 41 2.61 -10.19 1.80
CA HIS A 41 1.59 -11.21 1.59
C HIS A 41 1.82 -11.96 0.28
N ASP A 42 1.19 -13.11 0.12
CA ASP A 42 1.17 -13.83 -1.16
C ASP A 42 0.36 -13.02 -2.19
N LYS A 43 0.84 -12.94 -3.44
CA LYS A 43 0.23 -12.11 -4.50
C LYS A 43 -1.24 -12.43 -4.75
N ASP A 44 -1.65 -13.67 -4.48
CA ASP A 44 -3.00 -14.18 -4.71
C ASP A 44 -3.90 -14.02 -3.46
N ASP A 45 -3.33 -13.60 -2.32
CA ASP A 45 -4.09 -13.27 -1.11
C ASP A 45 -4.73 -11.88 -1.22
N ILE A 46 -5.87 -11.84 -1.91
CA ILE A 46 -6.66 -10.63 -2.12
C ILE A 46 -7.24 -10.08 -0.82
N ALA A 47 -7.51 -10.93 0.18
CA ALA A 47 -8.05 -10.47 1.46
C ALA A 47 -6.99 -9.65 2.21
N THR A 48 -5.78 -10.17 2.31
CA THR A 48 -4.65 -9.47 2.94
C THR A 48 -4.25 -8.22 2.16
N PHE A 49 -4.25 -8.26 0.82
CA PHE A 49 -4.07 -7.08 -0.02
C PHE A 49 -5.06 -5.94 0.32
N ARG A 50 -6.36 -6.27 0.43
CA ARG A 50 -7.40 -5.28 0.77
C ARG A 50 -7.20 -4.71 2.15
N MET A 51 -6.88 -5.55 3.13
CA MET A 51 -6.62 -5.13 4.50
C MET A 51 -5.42 -4.18 4.57
N ILE A 52 -4.28 -4.55 3.99
CA ILE A 52 -3.05 -3.74 4.01
C ILE A 52 -3.28 -2.39 3.32
N THR A 53 -3.83 -2.39 2.10
CA THR A 53 -4.04 -1.15 1.33
C THR A 53 -5.09 -0.25 1.99
N ALA A 54 -6.11 -0.82 2.62
CA ALA A 54 -7.06 -0.06 3.42
C ALA A 54 -6.40 0.58 4.65
N GLN A 55 -5.58 -0.18 5.38
CA GLN A 55 -4.82 0.32 6.53
C GLN A 55 -3.90 1.48 6.14
N PHE A 56 -3.20 1.41 5.00
CA PHE A 56 -2.38 2.52 4.51
C PHE A 56 -3.18 3.78 4.28
N CYS A 57 -4.39 3.66 3.72
CA CYS A 57 -5.29 4.80 3.52
C CYS A 57 -5.84 5.36 4.83
N VAL A 58 -6.16 4.51 5.81
CA VAL A 58 -6.65 4.95 7.12
C VAL A 58 -5.55 5.67 7.91
N ASN A 59 -4.32 5.16 7.85
CA ASN A 59 -3.17 5.73 8.56
C ASN A 59 -2.57 6.95 7.84
N GLY A 60 -3.07 7.33 6.65
CA GLY A 60 -2.59 8.48 5.90
C GLY A 60 -1.28 8.26 5.13
N ASN A 61 -0.80 7.02 5.02
CA ASN A 61 0.43 6.69 4.30
C ASN A 61 0.25 6.71 2.77
N ALA A 62 -0.97 6.50 2.28
CA ALA A 62 -1.33 6.60 0.86
C ALA A 62 -2.77 7.08 0.68
N LYS A 63 -3.04 7.80 -0.41
CA LYS A 63 -4.38 8.19 -0.82
C LYS A 63 -5.04 7.03 -1.58
N GLN A 64 -6.36 6.92 -1.49
CA GLN A 64 -7.12 5.90 -2.24
C GLN A 64 -6.91 5.98 -3.77
N ALA A 65 -6.65 7.20 -4.29
CA ALA A 65 -6.36 7.41 -5.70
C ALA A 65 -4.98 6.87 -6.11
N GLU A 66 -3.99 6.95 -5.23
CA GLU A 66 -2.63 6.41 -5.44
C GLU A 66 -2.69 4.88 -5.52
N ILE A 67 -3.38 4.24 -4.56
CA ILE A 67 -3.64 2.79 -4.58
C ILE A 67 -4.38 2.37 -5.87
N SER A 68 -5.43 3.10 -6.23
CA SER A 68 -6.21 2.82 -7.45
C SER A 68 -5.35 2.90 -8.72
N ALA A 69 -4.52 3.93 -8.83
CA ALA A 69 -3.67 4.16 -10.00
C ALA A 69 -2.57 3.10 -10.12
N VAL A 70 -1.84 2.83 -9.03
CA VAL A 70 -0.66 1.96 -9.07
C VAL A 70 -1.02 0.48 -9.26
N PHE A 71 -2.15 0.03 -8.67
CA PHE A 71 -2.61 -1.36 -8.81
C PHE A 71 -3.60 -1.56 -9.96
N GLY A 72 -3.94 -0.50 -10.71
CA GLY A 72 -4.89 -0.59 -11.83
C GLY A 72 -6.30 -1.05 -11.43
N ILE A 73 -6.70 -0.82 -10.17
CA ILE A 73 -8.01 -1.24 -9.65
C ILE A 73 -8.97 -0.05 -9.55
N PRO A 74 -10.29 -0.25 -9.73
CA PRO A 74 -11.26 0.83 -9.59
C PRO A 74 -11.20 1.48 -8.20
N LYS A 75 -11.20 2.82 -8.14
CA LYS A 75 -11.20 3.58 -6.88
C LYS A 75 -12.36 3.21 -5.95
N VAL A 76 -13.52 2.81 -6.50
CA VAL A 76 -14.67 2.33 -5.71
C VAL A 76 -14.35 1.06 -4.92
N THR A 77 -13.51 0.17 -5.47
CA THR A 77 -13.05 -1.04 -4.78
C THR A 77 -12.20 -0.68 -3.58
N VAL A 78 -11.26 0.26 -3.75
CA VAL A 78 -10.43 0.78 -2.64
C VAL A 78 -11.30 1.46 -1.58
N LYS A 79 -12.25 2.29 -1.98
CA LYS A 79 -13.18 2.98 -1.07
C LYS A 79 -13.98 1.99 -0.21
N ARG A 80 -14.45 0.88 -0.79
CA ARG A 80 -15.19 -0.17 -0.06
C ARG A 80 -14.30 -0.89 0.94
N ALA A 81 -13.07 -1.25 0.56
CA ALA A 81 -12.10 -1.87 1.48
C ALA A 81 -11.76 -0.93 2.65
N VAL A 82 -11.51 0.35 2.39
CA VAL A 82 -11.26 1.36 3.44
C VAL A 82 -12.44 1.53 4.38
N LYS A 83 -13.66 1.56 3.84
CA LYS A 83 -14.87 1.63 4.67
C LYS A 83 -14.94 0.41 5.61
N ARG A 84 -14.79 -0.79 5.04
CA ARG A 84 -14.87 -2.04 5.79
C ARG A 84 -13.80 -2.12 6.89
N TYR A 85 -12.56 -1.76 6.58
CA TYR A 85 -11.48 -1.70 7.58
C TYR A 85 -11.77 -0.72 8.72
N ARG A 86 -12.42 0.42 8.45
CA ARG A 86 -12.80 1.38 9.51
C ARG A 86 -13.88 0.83 10.44
N GLU A 87 -14.78 0.00 9.92
CA GLU A 87 -15.92 -0.55 10.66
C GLU A 87 -15.55 -1.85 11.41
N GLU A 88 -14.76 -2.71 10.77
CA GLU A 88 -14.48 -4.08 11.22
C GLU A 88 -12.99 -4.31 11.60
N GLY A 89 -12.12 -3.32 11.38
CA GLY A 89 -10.68 -3.44 11.60
C GLY A 89 -10.01 -4.42 10.63
N PRO A 90 -8.87 -5.02 11.02
CA PRO A 90 -8.13 -5.97 10.17
C PRO A 90 -8.88 -7.26 9.79
N ARG A 91 -10.02 -7.56 10.43
CA ARG A 91 -10.86 -8.73 10.12
C ARG A 91 -11.94 -8.43 9.06
N GLY A 92 -12.09 -7.16 8.68
CA GLY A 92 -12.99 -6.69 7.63
C GLY A 92 -12.41 -6.87 6.24
#